data_AF-A0A8H7U4W8-F1
#
_entry.id   AF-A0A8H7U4W8-F1
#
_cell.length_a   1.000
_cell.length_b   1.000
_cell.length_c   1.000
_cell.angle_alpha   90.00
_cell.angle_beta   90.00
_cell.angle_gamma   90.00
#
_symmetry.space_group_name_H-M   'P 1'
#
loop_
_entity.id
_entity.type
_entity.pdbx_description
1 polymer ?
#
loop_
_entity_poly.entity_id
_entity_poly.type
_entity_poly.pdbx_seq_one_letter_code
_entity_poly.pdbx_strand_id
1 'polypeptide(L)'
;MTQVTSVDAYWLAELGSVFYSVKEKNFDDRGNRRVTDREFSKKAELETEMARQREETAKQLKEEELATQISKGSASKIIVPGTPKHTGIGAGARVIQTPRRRVGI
;
A
#
# COMPACT_ATOMS: atom_id res chain seq x y z
N MET A 1 -14.46 -18.14 54.03
CA MET A 1 -13.48 -17.94 52.95
C MET A 1 -12.20 -18.67 53.36
N THR A 2 -12.00 -19.91 52.92
CA THR A 2 -10.89 -20.77 53.37
C THR A 2 -9.67 -20.74 52.44
N GLN A 3 -9.83 -20.20 51.23
CA GLN A 3 -8.78 -20.00 50.23
C GLN A 3 -8.85 -18.56 49.73
N VAL A 4 -7.71 -17.85 49.75
CA VAL A 4 -7.59 -16.45 49.32
C VAL A 4 -6.31 -16.32 48.49
N THR A 5 -6.43 -15.71 47.32
CA THR A 5 -5.31 -15.39 46.43
C THR A 5 -5.35 -13.90 46.12
N SER A 6 -4.19 -13.25 46.01
CA SER A 6 -4.10 -11.90 45.50
C SER A 6 -4.49 -11.86 44.03
N VAL A 7 -5.37 -10.93 43.65
CA VAL A 7 -5.80 -10.70 42.28
C VAL A 7 -5.64 -9.21 41.97
N ASP A 8 -5.12 -8.89 40.78
CA ASP A 8 -5.00 -7.50 40.34
C ASP A 8 -6.39 -6.90 40.07
N ALA A 9 -6.61 -5.67 40.54
CA ALA A 9 -7.85 -4.93 40.31
C ALA A 9 -8.10 -4.69 38.81
N TYR A 10 -7.05 -4.50 38.01
CA TYR A 10 -7.20 -4.27 36.57
C TYR A 10 -7.66 -5.53 35.83
N TRP A 11 -7.25 -6.73 36.28
CA TRP A 11 -7.73 -7.99 35.69
C TRP A 11 -9.22 -8.20 35.89
N LEU A 12 -9.73 -7.83 37.08
CA LEU A 12 -11.18 -7.88 37.35
C LEU A 12 -11.95 -6.91 36.46
N ALA A 13 -11.42 -5.72 36.22
CA ALA A 13 -12.06 -4.73 35.35
C ALA A 13 -12.03 -5.10 33.87
N GLU A 14 -11.01 -5.83 33.41
CA GLU A 14 -10.92 -6.30 32.02
C GLU A 14 -11.81 -7.52 31.77
N LEU A 15 -11.68 -8.57 32.61
CA LEU A 15 -12.40 -9.84 32.43
C LEU A 15 -13.87 -9.79 32.88
N GLY A 16 -14.19 -8.84 33.76
CA GLY A 16 -15.51 -8.67 34.37
C GLY A 16 -15.99 -7.24 34.32
N SER A 17 -15.79 -6.53 33.21
CA SER A 17 -16.11 -5.10 33.04
C SER A 17 -17.58 -4.72 33.34
N VAL A 18 -18.50 -5.68 33.23
CA VAL A 18 -19.93 -5.50 33.62
C VAL A 18 -20.11 -5.40 35.14
N PHE A 19 -19.23 -6.03 35.92
CA PHE A 19 -19.35 -6.14 37.38
C PHE A 19 -18.31 -5.31 38.13
N TYR A 20 -17.12 -5.12 37.56
CA TYR A 20 -16.01 -4.46 38.22
C TYR A 20 -15.49 -3.28 37.39
N SER A 21 -15.25 -2.17 38.06
CA SER A 21 -14.53 -1.02 37.50
C SER A 21 -13.50 -0.52 38.51
N VAL A 22 -12.33 -0.11 38.02
CA VAL A 22 -11.29 0.49 38.87
C VAL A 22 -11.53 1.98 38.95
N LYS A 23 -11.79 2.48 40.16
CA LYS A 23 -11.86 3.92 40.44
C LYS A 23 -10.52 4.37 41.03
N GLU A 24 -9.73 5.06 40.22
CA GLU A 24 -8.46 5.62 40.69
C GLU A 24 -8.72 6.79 41.68
N LYS A 25 -7.98 6.77 42.80
CA LYS A 25 -8.16 7.73 43.91
C LYS A 25 -7.68 9.15 43.57
N ASN A 26 -6.95 9.30 42.46
CA ASN A 26 -6.49 10.59 41.96
C ASN A 26 -7.61 11.26 41.16
N PHE A 27 -8.63 11.73 41.88
CA PHE A 27 -9.64 12.61 41.32
C PHE A 27 -9.02 14.01 41.10
N ASP A 28 -8.17 14.15 40.09
CA ASP A 28 -7.97 15.44 39.42
C ASP A 28 -8.86 15.49 38.17
N ASP A 29 -10.17 15.48 38.40
CA ASP A 29 -11.19 15.57 37.36
C ASP A 29 -11.07 16.89 36.55
N ARG A 30 -10.35 17.89 37.07
CA ARG A 30 -10.01 19.13 36.35
C ARG A 30 -8.82 18.97 35.40
N GLY A 31 -7.87 18.10 35.73
CA GLY A 31 -6.74 17.75 34.88
C GLY A 31 -7.16 16.85 33.72
N ASN A 32 -7.94 15.80 34.01
CA ASN A 32 -8.31 14.80 33.01
C ASN A 32 -9.12 15.39 31.85
N ARG A 33 -10.09 16.27 32.14
CA ARG A 33 -10.90 16.92 31.09
C ARG A 33 -10.06 17.81 30.15
N ARG A 34 -9.05 18.50 30.68
CA ARG A 34 -8.13 19.32 29.87
C ARG A 34 -7.17 18.46 29.05
N VAL A 35 -6.76 17.31 29.58
CA VAL A 35 -5.92 16.35 28.85
C VAL A 35 -6.74 15.72 27.72
N THR A 36 -7.97 15.27 27.97
CA THR A 36 -8.86 14.73 26.94
C THR A 36 -9.19 15.77 25.87
N ASP A 37 -9.43 17.02 26.24
CA ASP A 37 -9.69 18.09 25.26
C ASP A 37 -8.46 18.36 24.38
N ARG A 38 -7.25 18.39 24.97
CA ARG A 38 -5.99 18.56 24.22
C ARG A 38 -5.69 17.36 23.32
N GLU A 39 -5.99 16.15 23.77
CA GLU A 39 -5.84 14.95 22.97
C GLU A 39 -6.85 14.90 21.81
N PHE A 40 -8.09 15.35 22.04
CA PHE A 40 -9.10 15.46 20.99
C PHE A 40 -8.72 16.52 19.95
N SER A 41 -8.25 17.69 20.39
CA SER A 41 -7.74 18.73 19.48
C SER A 41 -6.56 18.22 18.63
N LYS A 42 -5.60 17.54 19.24
CA LYS A 42 -4.45 16.95 18.50
C LYS A 42 -4.87 15.88 17.50
N LYS A 43 -5.82 15.01 17.87
CA LYS A 43 -6.33 13.97 16.96
C LYS A 43 -7.08 14.58 15.78
N ALA A 44 -7.88 15.61 16.02
CA ALA A 44 -8.59 16.33 14.95
C ALA A 44 -7.62 17.02 13.98
N GLU A 45 -6.59 17.69 14.48
CA GLU A 45 -5.54 18.28 13.65
C GLU A 45 -4.83 17.21 12.80
N LEU A 46 -4.47 16.08 13.40
CA LEU A 46 -3.80 14.97 12.71
C LEU A 46 -4.70 14.32 11.64
N GLU A 47 -5.99 14.16 11.92
CA GLU A 47 -6.97 13.65 10.97
C GLU A 47 -7.12 14.58 9.76
N THR A 48 -7.17 15.90 9.98
CA THR A 48 -7.23 16.88 8.88
C THR A 48 -5.98 16.86 8.01
N GLU A 49 -4.79 16.70 8.62
CA GLU A 49 -3.52 16.62 7.89
C GLU A 49 -3.42 15.31 7.08
N MET A 50 -3.85 14.17 7.65
CA MET A 50 -3.92 12.92 6.90
C MET A 50 -4.90 12.98 5.74
N ALA A 51 -6.05 13.64 5.89
CA ALA A 51 -7.00 13.84 4.81
C ALA A 51 -6.38 14.68 3.68
N ARG A 52 -5.71 15.78 4.04
CA ARG A 52 -5.00 16.64 3.09
C ARG A 52 -3.90 15.87 2.33
N GLN A 53 -3.08 15.10 3.04
CA GLN A 53 -2.02 14.31 2.43
C GLN A 53 -2.56 13.20 1.52
N ARG A 54 -3.70 12.58 1.88
CA ARG A 54 -4.38 11.61 1.00
C ARG A 54 -4.88 12.25 -0.28
N GLU A 55 -5.41 13.47 -0.23
CA GLU A 55 -5.82 14.20 -1.42
C GLU A 55 -4.65 14.61 -2.30
N GLU A 56 -3.56 15.11 -1.71
CA GLU A 56 -2.35 15.51 -2.44
C GLU A 56 -1.67 14.31 -3.09
N THR A 57 -1.53 13.19 -2.37
CA THR A 57 -0.98 11.94 -2.94
C THR A 57 -1.88 11.37 -4.03
N ALA A 58 -3.21 11.40 -3.87
CA ALA A 58 -4.14 10.97 -4.92
C ALA A 58 -4.07 11.85 -6.17
N LYS A 59 -3.80 13.15 -6.04
CA LYS A 59 -3.57 14.06 -7.18
C LYS A 59 -2.25 13.76 -7.87
N GLN A 60 -1.17 13.61 -7.11
CA GLN A 60 0.15 13.27 -7.64
C GLN A 60 0.14 11.94 -8.40
N LEU A 61 -0.49 10.90 -7.83
CA LEU A 61 -0.62 9.60 -8.50
C LEU A 61 -1.38 9.71 -9.82
N LYS A 62 -2.45 10.52 -9.89
CA LYS A 62 -3.17 10.76 -11.15
C LYS A 62 -2.33 11.50 -12.16
N GLU A 63 -1.55 12.49 -11.75
CA GLU A 63 -0.63 13.23 -12.62
C GLU A 63 0.48 12.33 -13.16
N GLU A 64 1.04 11.47 -12.30
CA GLU A 64 2.05 10.46 -12.69
C GLU A 64 1.46 9.40 -13.63
N GLU A 65 0.22 8.95 -13.39
CA GLU A 65 -0.49 8.05 -14.30
C GLU A 65 -0.72 8.70 -15.66
N LEU A 66 -1.13 9.97 -15.72
CA LEU A 66 -1.27 10.70 -16.98
C LEU A 66 0.08 10.89 -17.67
N ALA A 67 1.13 11.26 -16.94
CA ALA A 67 2.48 11.42 -17.49
C ALA A 67 3.06 10.10 -18.01
N THR A 68 2.82 8.98 -17.32
CA THR A 68 3.23 7.65 -17.77
C THR A 68 2.42 7.18 -18.97
N GLN A 69 1.12 7.50 -19.07
CA GLN A 69 0.32 7.22 -20.26
C GLN A 69 0.78 8.04 -21.48
N ILE A 70 1.06 9.33 -21.29
CA ILE A 70 1.57 10.20 -22.35
C ILE A 70 2.96 9.72 -22.82
N SER A 71 3.84 9.34 -21.89
CA SER A 71 5.17 8.81 -22.26
C SER A 71 5.12 7.40 -22.88
N LYS A 72 4.21 6.52 -22.45
CA LYS A 72 3.97 5.21 -23.09
C LYS A 72 3.42 5.36 -24.52
N GLY A 73 2.60 6.37 -24.78
CA GLY A 73 2.15 6.73 -26.13
C GLY A 73 3.24 7.34 -27.02
N SER A 74 4.31 7.89 -26.43
CA SER A 74 5.43 8.55 -27.12
C SER A 74 6.60 7.61 -27.46
N ALA A 75 6.44 6.29 -27.25
CA ALA A 75 7.32 5.31 -27.89
C ALA A 75 6.95 5.21 -29.38
N SER A 76 7.21 6.27 -30.14
CA SER A 76 7.14 6.23 -31.60
C SER A 76 7.96 5.04 -32.07
N LYS A 77 7.28 4.03 -32.63
CA LYS A 77 7.94 2.88 -33.22
C LYS A 77 8.75 3.43 -34.39
N ILE A 78 10.05 3.67 -34.18
CA ILE A 78 10.95 4.07 -35.25
C ILE A 78 11.00 2.89 -36.23
N ILE A 79 10.21 2.99 -37.30
CA ILE A 79 10.20 2.02 -38.39
C ILE A 79 11.39 2.37 -39.26
N VAL A 80 12.51 1.69 -39.00
CA VAL A 80 13.69 1.79 -39.87
C VAL A 80 13.38 1.00 -41.15
N PRO A 81 13.48 1.61 -42.34
CA PRO A 81 13.33 0.89 -43.59
C PRO A 81 14.49 -0.10 -43.73
N GLY A 82 14.18 -1.41 -43.71
CA GLY A 82 15.14 -2.49 -43.98
C GLY A 82 15.28 -3.58 -42.91
N THR A 83 14.77 -3.39 -41.69
CA THR A 83 14.82 -4.44 -40.64
C THR A 83 13.59 -5.36 -40.69
N PRO A 84 13.74 -6.68 -40.96
CA PRO A 84 12.62 -7.61 -40.99
C PRO A 84 12.04 -7.80 -39.59
N LYS A 85 10.73 -7.61 -39.43
CA LYS A 85 10.02 -7.94 -38.19
C LYS A 85 9.82 -9.45 -38.10
N HIS A 86 10.53 -10.11 -37.20
CA HIS A 86 10.14 -11.45 -36.75
C HIS A 86 9.39 -11.30 -35.44
N THR A 87 8.06 -11.32 -35.52
CA THR A 87 7.18 -11.40 -34.36
C THR A 87 6.25 -12.59 -34.58
N GLY A 88 6.66 -13.76 -34.08
CA GLY A 88 5.80 -14.93 -34.05
C GLY A 88 6.55 -16.25 -33.85
N ILE A 89 6.18 -16.97 -32.80
CA ILE A 89 6.54 -18.37 -32.57
C ILE A 89 6.17 -19.17 -33.83
N GLY A 90 7.19 -19.69 -34.53
CA GLY A 90 7.00 -20.54 -35.72
C GLY A 90 7.75 -20.12 -36.99
N ALA A 91 8.38 -18.94 -37.07
CA ALA A 91 9.13 -18.54 -38.27
C ALA A 91 10.60 -19.06 -38.28
N GLY A 92 10.73 -20.38 -38.16
CA GLY A 92 11.92 -21.16 -38.55
C GLY A 92 11.70 -21.92 -39.88
N ALA A 93 10.71 -21.50 -40.67
CA ALA A 93 10.36 -22.17 -41.92
C ALA A 93 11.20 -21.62 -43.11
N ARG A 94 12.37 -22.25 -43.28
CA ARG A 94 13.05 -22.54 -44.55
C ARG A 94 13.24 -21.38 -45.55
N VAL A 95 14.35 -20.65 -45.40
CA VAL A 95 15.03 -20.03 -46.55
C VAL A 95 16.07 -21.02 -47.09
N ILE A 96 15.56 -21.98 -47.88
CA ILE A 96 16.14 -22.50 -49.12
C ILE A 96 17.69 -22.55 -49.13
N GLN A 97 18.19 -23.55 -48.42
CA GLN A 97 19.23 -24.49 -48.84
C GLN A 97 19.71 -24.30 -50.30
N THR A 98 20.92 -23.75 -50.49
CA THR A 98 21.59 -23.79 -51.79
C THR A 98 21.95 -25.24 -52.13
N PRO A 99 21.60 -25.76 -53.32
CA PRO A 99 21.80 -27.18 -53.64
C PRO A 99 23.28 -27.46 -53.89
N ARG A 100 23.87 -28.37 -53.11
CA ARG A 100 25.25 -28.82 -53.33
C ARG A 100 25.31 -29.72 -54.57
N ARG A 101 26.03 -29.26 -55.59
CA ARG A 101 26.31 -29.97 -56.84
C ARG A 101 27.05 -31.28 -56.55
N ARG A 102 26.45 -32.43 -56.91
CA ARG A 102 27.06 -33.76 -56.82
C ARG A 102 28.20 -33.84 -57.86
N VAL A 103 29.40 -34.17 -57.42
CA VAL A 103 30.55 -34.50 -58.29
C VAL A 103 30.61 -36.04 -58.38
N GLY A 104 30.87 -36.60 -59.57
CA GLY A 104 30.81 -38.05 -59.93
C GLY A 104 31.63 -38.98 -59.01
N ILE A 105 31.49 -40.31 -59.06
CA ILE A 105 31.27 -41.31 -60.13
C ILE A 105 30.16 -42.29 -59.70
#